data_AF-Q6DDX9-F1
#
_entry.id   AF-Q6DDX9-F1
#
_cell.length_a   1.000
_cell.length_b   1.000
_cell.length_c   1.000
_cell.angle_alpha   90.00
_cell.angle_beta   90.00
_cell.angle_gamma   90.00
#
_symmetry.space_group_name_H-M   'P 1'
#
loop_
_entity.id
_entity.type
_entity.pdbx_description
1 polymer ?
#
loop_
_entity_poly.entity_id
_entity_poly.type
_entity_poly.pdbx_seq_one_letter_code
_entity_poly.pdbx_strand_id
1 'polypeptide(L)'
;MAVSEAQLKKMLGKYKYRDLSVREILNVTSLYRDLKPIMDSYVFNDGSSRELLSLSGTIPVPYKGNTYNIPICLWLLDTYPFNPPICFVKPTSTMTIKTGKHVDANGKIYLPYLHEWKHPPSDLLGLIQILIVVFGEEPPVFSRSTAPAPYPMYPATGPPNSLLGVSLLPPLVSDSLPMEEVGDPTEEESAIQTPIDMSPTEQEEPPSLQESPPTVMPDVSTETLIARLETLSKLHRHEYRSLQLCINGLLQEQRRQHLHTLSLINSSFSSLGDTIREGFQQLQSVPCAPNSPPANSSQQPPQVPAHPPHTDPGTESDDPGGFGVP
;
A
#
# COMPACT_ATOMS: atom_id res chain seq x y z
N MET A 1 15.06 -9.91 -5.47
CA MET A 1 15.37 -11.08 -4.61
C MET A 1 14.33 -11.20 -3.50
N ALA A 2 14.11 -12.40 -2.97
CA ALA A 2 13.40 -12.58 -1.69
C ALA A 2 14.38 -12.40 -0.53
N VAL A 3 13.94 -11.81 0.58
CA VAL A 3 14.79 -11.58 1.76
C VAL A 3 14.83 -12.85 2.60
N SER A 4 16.02 -13.29 3.00
CA SER A 4 16.18 -14.53 3.77
C SER A 4 15.85 -14.33 5.26
N GLU A 5 15.43 -15.41 5.93
CA GLU A 5 15.18 -15.39 7.38
C GLU A 5 16.42 -14.94 8.17
N ALA A 6 17.61 -15.40 7.78
CA ALA A 6 18.88 -15.00 8.41
C ALA A 6 19.16 -13.49 8.26
N GLN A 7 18.84 -12.90 7.11
CA GLN A 7 18.97 -11.47 6.88
C GLN A 7 17.99 -10.67 7.76
N LEU A 8 16.72 -11.10 7.84
CA LEU A 8 15.73 -10.49 8.74
C LEU A 8 16.15 -10.60 10.21
N LYS A 9 16.67 -11.76 10.64
CA LYS A 9 17.20 -11.95 12.01
C LYS A 9 18.37 -11.01 12.32
N LYS A 10 19.23 -10.71 11.34
CA LYS A 10 20.30 -9.71 11.46
C LYS A 10 19.75 -8.28 11.56
N MET A 11 18.83 -7.90 10.69
CA MET A 11 18.17 -6.58 10.70
C MET A 11 17.48 -6.31 12.04
N LEU A 12 16.75 -7.30 12.56
CA LEU A 12 15.98 -7.21 13.79
C LEU A 12 16.79 -7.54 15.06
N GLY A 13 18.12 -7.43 15.02
CA GLY A 13 19.00 -7.75 16.15
C GLY A 13 18.72 -6.95 17.43
N LYS A 14 18.13 -5.74 17.31
CA LYS A 14 17.74 -4.86 18.42
C LYS A 14 16.31 -5.09 18.93
N TYR A 15 15.52 -5.95 18.30
CA TYR A 15 14.08 -6.12 18.61
C TYR A 15 13.88 -7.10 19.76
N LYS A 16 12.99 -6.73 20.70
CA LYS A 16 12.71 -7.51 21.91
C LYS A 16 12.11 -8.88 21.61
N TYR A 17 11.30 -9.00 20.56
CA TYR A 17 10.59 -10.23 20.19
C TYR A 17 10.96 -10.71 18.77
N ARG A 18 12.25 -10.62 18.42
CA ARG A 18 12.84 -10.89 17.11
C ARG A 18 12.20 -12.06 16.34
N ASP A 19 12.08 -13.24 16.94
CA ASP A 19 11.57 -14.44 16.24
C ASP A 19 10.07 -14.39 15.90
N LEU A 20 9.25 -13.64 16.65
CA LEU A 20 7.86 -13.39 16.29
C LEU A 20 7.78 -12.42 15.10
N SER A 21 8.50 -11.30 15.19
CA SER A 21 8.55 -10.30 14.11
C SER A 21 9.03 -10.90 12.79
N VAL A 22 10.10 -11.70 12.81
CA VAL A 22 10.63 -12.39 11.62
C VAL A 22 9.57 -13.30 10.98
N ARG A 23 8.83 -14.09 11.78
CA ARG A 23 7.78 -14.99 11.29
C ARG A 23 6.67 -14.23 10.59
N GLU A 24 6.18 -13.15 11.19
CA GLU A 24 5.11 -12.35 10.59
C GLU A 24 5.56 -11.62 9.32
N ILE A 25 6.78 -11.07 9.30
CA ILE A 25 7.35 -10.45 8.10
C ILE A 25 7.48 -11.47 6.96
N LEU A 26 7.96 -12.68 7.24
CA LEU A 26 8.05 -13.74 6.22
C LEU A 26 6.66 -14.12 5.68
N ASN A 27 5.66 -14.27 6.56
CA ASN A 27 4.28 -14.54 6.16
C ASN A 27 3.76 -13.44 5.21
N VAL A 28 3.89 -12.17 5.60
CA VAL A 28 3.45 -11.02 4.79
C VAL A 28 4.18 -10.94 3.45
N THR A 29 5.50 -11.00 3.46
CA THR A 29 6.33 -10.86 2.23
C THR A 29 6.24 -12.07 1.30
N SER A 30 5.77 -13.22 1.78
CA SER A 30 5.44 -14.38 0.94
C SER A 30 4.18 -14.20 0.11
N LEU A 31 3.20 -13.43 0.62
CA LEU A 31 1.90 -13.14 -0.01
C LEU A 31 1.96 -11.84 -0.82
N TYR A 32 2.39 -10.75 -0.18
CA TYR A 32 2.52 -9.42 -0.79
C TYR A 32 3.96 -9.21 -1.27
N ARG A 33 4.25 -9.71 -2.46
CA ARG A 33 5.63 -9.76 -3.00
C ARG A 33 6.26 -8.39 -3.21
N ASP A 34 5.48 -7.33 -3.36
CA ASP A 34 5.99 -5.96 -3.55
C ASP A 34 6.35 -5.27 -2.22
N LEU A 35 5.83 -5.74 -1.08
CA LEU A 35 6.27 -5.25 0.23
C LEU A 35 7.68 -5.78 0.53
N LYS A 36 8.62 -4.88 0.78
CA LYS A 36 10.02 -5.18 1.12
C LYS A 36 10.35 -4.72 2.54
N PRO A 37 11.06 -5.54 3.33
CA PRO A 37 11.62 -5.11 4.61
C PRO A 37 12.85 -4.24 4.37
N ILE A 38 12.88 -3.05 4.97
CA ILE A 38 13.95 -2.06 4.86
C ILE A 38 14.28 -1.57 6.29
N MET A 39 15.56 -1.55 6.68
CA MET A 39 15.99 -0.84 7.88
C MET A 39 16.20 0.63 7.51
N ASP A 40 15.57 1.54 8.26
CA ASP A 40 15.59 2.97 7.98
C ASP A 40 15.42 3.77 9.29
N SER A 41 15.73 5.06 9.25
CA SER A 41 15.73 5.95 10.40
C SER A 41 14.36 6.59 10.61
N TYR A 42 13.62 6.15 11.63
CA TYR A 42 12.32 6.73 11.98
C TYR A 42 12.47 7.85 13.01
N VAL A 43 11.93 9.03 12.70
CA VAL A 43 11.88 10.18 13.62
C VAL A 43 10.52 10.19 14.33
N PHE A 44 10.55 10.17 15.66
CA PHE A 44 9.38 10.28 16.52
C PHE A 44 8.95 11.74 16.73
N ASN A 45 7.75 11.92 17.27
CA ASN A 45 7.16 13.23 17.56
C ASN A 45 7.86 14.01 18.69
N ASP A 46 8.70 13.35 19.48
CA ASP A 46 9.60 13.98 20.47
C ASP A 46 10.93 14.46 19.84
N GLY A 47 11.10 14.30 18.53
CA GLY A 47 12.34 14.61 17.81
C GLY A 47 13.43 13.53 17.94
N SER A 48 13.21 12.48 18.74
CA SER A 48 14.14 11.35 18.81
C SER A 48 14.11 10.54 17.52
N SER A 49 15.24 9.93 17.17
CA SER A 49 15.35 9.05 16.00
C SER A 49 15.75 7.64 16.42
N ARG A 50 15.17 6.63 15.76
CA ARG A 50 15.51 5.21 15.98
C ARG A 50 15.56 4.47 14.64
N GLU A 51 16.57 3.63 14.52
CA GLU A 51 16.69 2.67 13.41
C GLU A 51 15.62 1.57 13.58
N LEU A 52 14.65 1.51 12.67
CA LEU A 52 13.53 0.58 12.70
C LEU A 52 13.39 -0.14 11.35
N LEU A 53 12.76 -1.31 11.37
CA LEU A 53 12.34 -2.02 10.17
C LEU A 53 11.00 -1.48 9.69
N SER A 54 10.92 -1.10 8.41
CA SER A 54 9.67 -0.81 7.71
C SER A 54 9.38 -1.87 6.64
N LEU A 55 8.10 -2.22 6.49
CA LEU A 55 7.61 -2.91 5.30
C LEU A 55 7.10 -1.86 4.33
N SER A 56 7.88 -1.58 3.28
CA SER A 56 7.57 -0.54 2.28
C SER A 56 7.37 -1.17 0.92
N GLY A 57 6.36 -0.71 0.17
CA GLY A 57 6.01 -1.24 -1.15
C GLY A 57 4.55 -0.98 -1.48
N THR A 58 3.94 -1.80 -2.34
CA THR A 58 2.54 -1.67 -2.74
C THR A 58 1.67 -2.82 -2.26
N ILE A 59 0.38 -2.53 -2.03
CA ILE A 59 -0.67 -3.54 -1.84
C ILE A 59 -1.72 -3.43 -2.95
N PRO A 60 -2.23 -4.56 -3.49
CA PRO A 60 -3.28 -4.55 -4.50
C PRO A 60 -4.64 -4.28 -3.86
N VAL A 61 -5.31 -3.21 -4.29
CA VAL A 61 -6.59 -2.74 -3.76
C VAL A 61 -7.63 -2.65 -4.88
N PRO A 62 -8.73 -3.43 -4.82
CA PRO A 62 -9.81 -3.33 -5.79
C PRO A 62 -10.69 -2.10 -5.51
N TYR A 63 -10.86 -1.23 -6.50
CA TYR A 63 -11.73 -0.06 -6.45
C TYR A 63 -12.45 0.10 -7.79
N LYS A 64 -13.79 0.18 -7.76
CA LYS A 64 -14.66 0.38 -8.95
C LYS A 64 -14.39 -0.56 -10.13
N GLY A 65 -13.98 -1.81 -9.85
CA GLY A 65 -13.72 -2.84 -10.87
C GLY A 65 -12.26 -2.90 -11.38
N ASN A 66 -11.40 -1.99 -10.94
CA ASN A 66 -9.97 -2.00 -11.24
C ASN A 66 -9.14 -2.27 -9.98
N THR A 67 -8.00 -2.95 -10.12
CA THR A 67 -7.05 -3.15 -9.01
C THR A 67 -5.94 -2.11 -9.09
N TYR A 68 -5.77 -1.33 -8.03
CA TYR A 68 -4.74 -0.30 -7.90
C TYR A 68 -3.66 -0.75 -6.92
N ASN A 69 -2.40 -0.50 -7.26
CA ASN A 69 -1.26 -0.81 -6.39
C ASN A 69 -0.99 0.39 -5.47
N ILE A 70 -1.53 0.36 -4.26
CA ILE A 70 -1.47 1.48 -3.32
C ILE A 70 -0.17 1.41 -2.51
N PRO A 71 0.69 2.45 -2.57
CA PRO A 71 1.98 2.44 -1.89
C PRO A 71 1.83 2.70 -0.39
N ILE A 72 2.30 1.77 0.43
CA ILE A 72 2.24 1.83 1.90
C ILE A 72 3.62 1.64 2.53
N CYS A 73 3.73 2.06 3.78
CA CYS A 73 4.90 1.87 4.63
C CYS A 73 4.45 1.55 6.06
N LEU A 74 4.78 0.35 6.55
CA LEU A 74 4.42 -0.13 7.88
C LEU A 74 5.68 -0.21 8.73
N TRP A 75 5.89 0.76 9.62
CA TRP A 75 7.02 0.78 10.55
C TRP A 75 6.74 -0.12 11.75
N LEU A 76 7.64 -1.07 12.02
CA LEU A 76 7.53 -1.95 13.17
C LEU A 76 8.34 -1.37 14.33
N LEU A 77 7.74 -1.20 15.50
CA LEU A 77 8.48 -0.83 16.71
C LEU A 77 9.34 -2.00 17.22
N ASP A 78 10.41 -1.70 17.94
CA ASP A 78 11.29 -2.71 18.60
C ASP A 78 10.56 -3.68 19.56
N THR A 79 9.35 -3.30 19.97
CA THR A 79 8.42 -4.03 20.84
C THR A 79 7.30 -4.76 20.08
N TYR A 80 7.30 -4.71 18.74
CA TYR A 80 6.44 -5.55 17.88
C TYR A 80 6.62 -7.04 18.23
N PRO A 81 5.56 -7.88 18.28
CA PRO A 81 4.17 -7.62 17.88
C PRO A 81 3.25 -7.04 18.97
N PHE A 82 3.77 -6.69 20.16
CA PHE A 82 2.92 -6.27 21.28
C PHE A 82 2.43 -4.81 21.18
N ASN A 83 3.11 -4.00 20.37
CA ASN A 83 2.63 -2.67 19.95
C ASN A 83 2.29 -2.68 18.45
N PRO A 84 1.26 -1.92 18.01
CA PRO A 84 0.90 -1.81 16.61
C PRO A 84 2.02 -1.19 15.76
N PRO A 85 2.05 -1.51 14.45
CA PRO A 85 2.92 -0.81 13.51
C PRO A 85 2.43 0.63 13.28
N ILE A 86 3.35 1.55 12.97
CA ILE A 86 3.00 2.91 12.53
C ILE A 86 2.87 2.91 11.01
N CYS A 87 1.68 3.21 10.52
CA CYS A 87 1.30 2.98 9.13
C CYS A 87 1.17 4.30 8.36
N PHE A 88 1.74 4.35 7.14
CA PHE A 88 1.65 5.48 6.23
C PHE A 88 1.33 5.03 4.81
N VAL A 89 0.65 5.89 4.05
CA VAL A 89 0.57 5.86 2.59
C VAL A 89 1.71 6.71 2.05
N LYS A 90 2.49 6.19 1.08
CA LYS A 90 3.64 6.88 0.47
C LYS A 90 3.35 7.24 -1.00
N PRO A 91 2.66 8.35 -1.30
CA PRO A 91 2.33 8.71 -2.68
C PRO A 91 3.59 8.87 -3.54
N THR A 92 3.51 8.48 -4.82
CA THR A 92 4.53 8.83 -5.82
C THR A 92 4.43 10.32 -6.21
N SER A 93 5.40 10.84 -6.96
CA SER A 93 5.38 12.21 -7.50
C SER A 93 4.15 12.53 -8.36
N THR A 94 3.53 11.50 -8.95
CA THR A 94 2.30 11.59 -9.76
C THR A 94 1.02 11.40 -8.94
N MET A 95 1.11 11.18 -7.63
CA MET A 95 -0.03 10.98 -6.73
C MET A 95 -0.19 12.14 -5.75
N THR A 96 -1.40 12.26 -5.20
CA THR A 96 -1.74 13.18 -4.10
C THR A 96 -2.55 12.40 -3.06
N ILE A 97 -2.27 12.61 -1.78
CA ILE A 97 -3.04 12.02 -0.67
C ILE A 97 -4.45 12.63 -0.65
N LYS A 98 -5.47 11.78 -0.58
CA LYS A 98 -6.81 12.17 -0.17
C LYS A 98 -6.88 12.04 1.35
N THR A 99 -7.02 13.17 2.04
CA THR A 99 -7.36 13.20 3.47
C THR A 99 -8.77 12.64 3.68
N GLY A 100 -8.97 11.94 4.78
CA GLY A 100 -10.25 11.33 5.10
C GLY A 100 -10.30 10.78 6.51
N LYS A 101 -11.33 10.00 6.80
CA LYS A 101 -11.57 9.40 8.12
C LYS A 101 -10.41 8.52 8.62
N HIS A 102 -9.68 7.91 7.69
CA HIS A 102 -8.65 6.92 7.97
C HIS A 102 -7.23 7.37 7.62
N VAL A 103 -7.04 8.54 7.00
CA VAL A 103 -5.72 9.02 6.52
C VAL A 103 -5.60 10.54 6.70
N ASP A 104 -4.54 10.99 7.37
CA ASP A 104 -4.24 12.42 7.56
C ASP A 104 -3.46 13.05 6.39
N ALA A 105 -3.19 14.36 6.46
CA ALA A 105 -2.49 15.09 5.41
C ALA A 105 -1.03 14.63 5.19
N ASN A 106 -0.43 13.98 6.18
CA ASN A 106 0.91 13.39 6.10
C ASN A 106 0.87 11.95 5.55
N GLY A 107 -0.32 11.43 5.21
CA GLY A 107 -0.53 10.06 4.77
C GLY A 107 -0.54 9.05 5.91
N LYS A 108 -0.50 9.47 7.17
CA LYS A 108 -0.53 8.55 8.32
C LYS A 108 -1.91 7.94 8.47
N ILE A 109 -1.95 6.63 8.69
CA ILE A 109 -3.16 5.81 8.66
C ILE A 109 -3.69 5.58 10.08
N TYR A 110 -4.99 5.76 10.25
CA TYR A 110 -5.72 5.61 11.52
C TYR A 110 -6.88 4.62 11.34
N LEU A 111 -6.79 3.47 12.01
CA LEU A 111 -7.79 2.39 11.94
C LEU A 111 -8.20 1.95 13.35
N PRO A 112 -9.46 1.55 13.57
CA PRO A 112 -9.88 0.90 14.82
C PRO A 112 -9.01 -0.31 15.17
N TYR A 113 -8.59 -1.11 14.17
CA TYR A 113 -7.72 -2.27 14.38
C TYR A 113 -6.30 -1.93 14.86
N LEU A 114 -5.78 -0.73 14.56
CA LEU A 114 -4.51 -0.24 15.12
C LEU A 114 -4.70 0.26 16.56
N HIS A 115 -5.87 0.84 16.87
CA HIS A 115 -6.22 1.32 18.21
C HIS A 115 -6.50 0.18 19.19
N GLU A 116 -7.20 -0.87 18.73
CA GLU A 116 -7.54 -2.07 19.50
C GLU A 116 -6.50 -3.19 19.34
N TRP A 117 -5.30 -2.86 18.85
CA TRP A 117 -4.25 -3.83 18.53
C TRP A 117 -3.84 -4.66 19.76
N LYS A 118 -3.94 -5.98 19.65
CA LYS A 118 -3.57 -6.92 20.71
C LYS A 118 -3.05 -8.23 20.14
N HIS A 119 -1.77 -8.51 20.37
CA HIS A 119 -1.20 -9.83 20.09
C HIS A 119 -1.74 -10.90 21.09
N PRO A 120 -2.01 -12.15 20.68
CA PRO A 120 -1.94 -12.69 19.31
C PRO A 120 -3.14 -12.47 18.35
N PRO A 121 -4.36 -12.00 18.73
CA PRO A 121 -5.44 -11.76 17.76
C PRO A 121 -5.13 -10.75 16.63
N SER A 122 -4.25 -9.78 16.88
CA SER A 122 -3.80 -8.80 15.88
C SER A 122 -2.46 -9.20 15.27
N ASP A 123 -2.39 -9.23 13.94
CA ASP A 123 -1.17 -9.49 13.15
C ASP A 123 -1.09 -8.55 11.92
N LEU A 124 0.08 -8.51 11.28
CA LEU A 124 0.29 -7.68 10.08
C LEU A 124 -0.56 -8.11 8.88
N LEU A 125 -0.94 -9.39 8.80
CA LEU A 125 -1.68 -9.93 7.66
C LEU A 125 -3.14 -9.46 7.68
N GLY A 126 -3.78 -9.54 8.84
CA GLY A 126 -5.11 -8.97 9.10
C GLY A 126 -5.12 -7.45 8.93
N LEU A 127 -4.05 -6.75 9.35
CA LEU A 127 -3.91 -5.31 9.10
C LEU A 127 -3.95 -4.98 7.60
N ILE A 128 -3.17 -5.69 6.78
CA ILE A 128 -3.12 -5.46 5.34
C ILE A 128 -4.46 -5.79 4.68
N GLN A 129 -5.17 -6.82 5.15
CA GLN A 129 -6.50 -7.16 4.64
C GLN A 129 -7.52 -6.07 4.95
N ILE A 130 -7.48 -5.49 6.16
CA ILE A 130 -8.33 -4.36 6.55
C ILE A 130 -7.97 -3.11 5.73
N LEU A 131 -6.68 -2.85 5.48
CA LEU A 131 -6.25 -1.76 4.57
C LEU A 131 -6.81 -1.94 3.16
N ILE A 132 -6.79 -3.16 2.61
CA ILE A 132 -7.34 -3.45 1.28
C ILE A 132 -8.84 -3.18 1.21
N VAL A 133 -9.61 -3.54 2.24
CA VAL A 133 -11.06 -3.26 2.29
C VAL A 133 -11.32 -1.76 2.44
N VAL A 134 -10.71 -1.11 3.44
CA VAL A 134 -10.93 0.33 3.72
C VAL A 134 -10.53 1.19 2.52
N PHE A 135 -9.40 0.89 1.86
CA PHE A 135 -8.96 1.63 0.66
C PHE A 135 -9.72 1.24 -0.61
N GLY A 136 -10.40 0.09 -0.62
CA GLY A 136 -11.32 -0.33 -1.69
C GLY A 136 -12.67 0.39 -1.63
N GLU A 137 -13.07 0.88 -0.45
CA GLU A 137 -14.21 1.78 -0.26
C GLU A 137 -13.80 3.26 -0.46
N GLU A 138 -12.74 3.70 0.24
CA GLU A 138 -12.21 5.06 0.20
C GLU A 138 -10.71 5.08 -0.16
N PRO A 139 -10.36 5.24 -1.46
CA PRO A 139 -8.96 5.33 -1.87
C PRO A 139 -8.23 6.51 -1.22
N PRO A 140 -7.08 6.29 -0.56
CA PRO A 140 -6.32 7.32 0.15
C PRO A 140 -5.40 8.14 -0.76
N VAL A 141 -5.29 7.80 -2.04
CA VAL A 141 -4.49 8.52 -3.04
C VAL A 141 -5.23 8.60 -4.38
N PHE A 142 -5.00 9.69 -5.11
CA PHE A 142 -5.39 9.83 -6.51
C PHE A 142 -4.18 10.18 -7.37
N SER A 143 -4.24 9.79 -8.64
CA SER A 143 -3.35 10.31 -9.68
C SER A 143 -3.64 11.77 -9.96
N ARG A 144 -2.60 12.61 -10.03
CA ARG A 144 -2.68 13.93 -10.62
C ARG A 144 -2.90 13.77 -12.12
N SER A 145 -3.94 14.40 -12.67
CA SER A 145 -4.13 14.47 -14.12
C SER A 145 -3.07 15.38 -14.73
N THR A 146 -2.11 14.80 -15.46
CA THR A 146 -1.24 15.59 -16.33
C THR A 146 -2.11 16.22 -17.41
N ALA A 147 -2.19 17.55 -17.45
CA ALA A 147 -2.89 18.25 -18.53
C ALA A 147 -2.25 17.87 -19.88
N PRO A 148 -3.02 17.70 -20.97
CA PRO A 148 -2.46 17.40 -22.28
C PRO A 148 -1.51 18.53 -22.69
N ALA A 149 -0.36 18.16 -23.26
CA ALA A 149 0.61 19.13 -23.77
C ALA A 149 -0.04 20.02 -24.85
N PRO A 150 0.36 21.30 -24.98
CA PRO A 150 -0.13 22.16 -26.04
C PRO A 150 0.12 21.53 -27.41
N TYR A 151 -0.94 21.35 -28.20
CA TYR A 151 -0.84 20.84 -29.56
C TYR A 151 0.08 21.74 -30.40
N PRO A 152 1.03 21.21 -31.19
CA PRO A 152 1.84 22.05 -32.05
C PRO A 152 0.95 22.69 -33.12
N MET A 153 0.92 24.02 -33.17
CA MET A 153 0.26 24.73 -34.27
C MET A 153 0.99 24.45 -35.59
N TYR A 154 0.33 23.76 -36.51
CA TYR A 154 0.77 23.67 -37.90
C TYR A 154 0.42 24.99 -38.61
N PRO A 155 1.37 25.67 -39.26
CA PRO A 155 1.09 26.89 -40.01
C PRO A 155 0.28 26.58 -41.27
N ALA A 156 -0.86 27.25 -41.44
CA ALA A 156 -1.69 27.13 -42.63
C ALA A 156 -1.17 28.03 -43.75
N THR A 157 -0.68 27.45 -44.85
CA THR A 157 -0.29 28.16 -46.08
C THR A 157 -1.30 27.89 -47.20
N GLY A 158 -2.04 28.92 -47.61
CA GLY A 158 -2.96 28.88 -48.75
C GLY A 158 -3.23 30.28 -49.34
N PRO A 159 -3.49 30.45 -50.65
CA PRO A 159 -3.43 31.76 -51.32
C PRO A 159 -4.76 32.55 -51.23
N PRO A 160 -4.73 33.86 -51.52
CA PRO A 160 -5.87 34.76 -51.27
C PRO A 160 -6.83 34.90 -52.46
N ASN A 161 -8.13 35.08 -52.19
CA ASN A 161 -8.94 35.97 -53.02
C ASN A 161 -10.13 36.63 -52.28
N SER A 162 -9.94 37.92 -51.99
CA SER A 162 -10.87 39.06 -52.13
C SER A 162 -12.40 38.88 -51.99
N LEU A 163 -12.95 39.48 -50.92
CA LEU A 163 -14.13 40.38 -50.85
C LEU A 163 -15.49 39.88 -51.41
N LEU A 164 -16.62 39.96 -50.70
CA LEU A 164 -17.14 41.12 -49.93
C LEU A 164 -17.91 40.68 -48.67
N GLY A 165 -17.81 41.44 -47.57
CA GLY A 165 -18.55 41.14 -46.33
C GLY A 165 -18.08 41.88 -45.07
N VAL A 166 -18.10 43.22 -45.10
CA VAL A 166 -17.92 44.11 -43.92
C VAL A 166 -19.03 43.81 -42.88
N SER A 167 -18.86 43.89 -41.55
CA SER A 167 -18.06 44.83 -40.75
C SER A 167 -17.74 44.37 -39.31
N LEU A 168 -16.53 44.75 -38.85
CA LEU A 168 -16.20 45.41 -37.57
C LEU A 168 -16.60 44.80 -36.20
N LEU A 169 -15.56 44.40 -35.45
CA LEU A 169 -15.44 44.53 -33.98
C LEU A 169 -15.30 46.02 -33.56
N PRO A 170 -15.39 46.39 -32.27
CA PRO A 170 -16.15 45.82 -31.15
C PRO A 170 -17.01 46.92 -30.47
N PRO A 171 -17.52 46.70 -29.24
CA PRO A 171 -17.48 47.76 -28.23
C PRO A 171 -16.59 47.36 -27.04
N LEU A 172 -15.66 48.24 -26.71
CA LEU A 172 -14.90 48.23 -25.46
C LEU A 172 -15.43 49.41 -24.64
N VAL A 173 -15.98 49.13 -23.45
CA VAL A 173 -16.23 50.15 -22.43
C VAL A 173 -15.55 49.73 -21.14
N SER A 174 -14.60 50.54 -20.71
CA SER A 174 -13.89 50.42 -19.44
C SER A 174 -14.58 51.27 -18.39
N ASP A 175 -14.58 50.80 -17.14
CA ASP A 175 -14.72 51.61 -15.93
C ASP A 175 -14.19 50.77 -14.75
N SER A 176 -13.30 51.18 -13.84
CA SER A 176 -12.23 52.19 -13.85
C SER A 176 -11.16 51.76 -12.82
N LEU A 177 -9.89 52.15 -13.00
CA LEU A 177 -8.85 52.18 -11.95
C LEU A 177 -8.16 53.55 -12.05
N PRO A 178 -7.71 54.15 -10.93
CA PRO A 178 -6.28 54.06 -10.59
C PRO A 178 -5.94 54.08 -9.08
N MET A 179 -4.63 54.10 -8.79
CA MET A 179 -3.95 53.94 -7.49
C MET A 179 -3.83 55.21 -6.63
N GLU A 180 -3.51 54.97 -5.34
CA GLU A 180 -2.65 55.73 -4.41
C GLU A 180 -2.84 57.24 -4.15
N GLU A 181 -2.82 57.58 -2.85
CA GLU A 181 -1.97 58.67 -2.36
C GLU A 181 -1.22 58.22 -1.08
N VAL A 182 -0.11 58.91 -0.78
CA VAL A 182 0.97 58.49 0.13
C VAL A 182 0.86 59.17 1.51
N GLY A 183 1.27 58.48 2.59
CA GLY A 183 1.51 59.14 3.89
C GLY A 183 1.82 58.19 5.05
N ASP A 184 3.11 57.96 5.30
CA ASP A 184 3.67 57.47 6.58
C ASP A 184 4.40 58.68 7.22
N PRO A 185 4.48 58.85 8.57
CA PRO A 185 5.54 58.16 9.32
C PRO A 185 5.28 57.82 10.81
N THR A 186 6.21 57.03 11.38
CA THR A 186 6.69 56.99 12.80
C THR A 186 5.76 56.37 13.88
N GLU A 187 6.18 55.32 14.59
CA GLU A 187 6.91 55.28 15.91
C GLU A 187 6.04 55.82 17.09
N GLU A 188 5.96 55.26 18.32
CA GLU A 188 6.82 54.41 19.15
C GLU A 188 6.04 53.37 20.01
N GLU A 189 6.76 52.31 20.39
CA GLU A 189 7.01 51.75 21.75
C GLU A 189 6.08 51.94 22.99
N SER A 190 6.07 50.90 23.85
CA SER A 190 5.85 50.92 25.32
C SER A 190 4.47 51.42 25.86
N ALA A 191 4.08 51.26 27.14
CA ALA A 191 4.23 50.19 28.14
C ALA A 191 3.27 50.47 29.34
N ILE A 192 3.02 49.49 30.23
CA ILE A 192 2.67 49.69 31.66
C ILE A 192 1.33 50.41 32.06
N GLN A 193 0.33 49.60 32.44
CA GLN A 193 -0.20 49.45 33.83
C GLN A 193 -0.86 50.63 34.63
N THR A 194 -2.22 50.69 34.64
CA THR A 194 -3.11 51.04 35.80
C THR A 194 -3.01 52.47 36.43
N PRO A 195 -3.79 52.91 37.48
CA PRO A 195 -4.89 52.29 38.27
C PRO A 195 -6.14 53.23 38.55
N ILE A 196 -7.04 52.81 39.48
CA ILE A 196 -8.03 53.58 40.31
C ILE A 196 -9.13 54.43 39.60
N ASP A 197 -10.39 54.60 40.08
CA ASP A 197 -11.22 54.02 41.18
C ASP A 197 -12.71 54.50 41.03
N MET A 198 -13.61 54.00 41.88
CA MET A 198 -14.93 54.53 42.30
C MET A 198 -16.17 54.40 41.40
N SER A 199 -17.07 53.52 41.87
CA SER A 199 -18.55 53.66 41.85
C SER A 199 -19.00 54.92 42.64
N PRO A 200 -20.29 55.37 42.66
CA PRO A 200 -21.53 54.58 42.41
C PRO A 200 -22.73 55.31 41.73
N THR A 201 -23.83 54.57 41.50
CA THR A 201 -25.29 54.92 41.45
C THR A 201 -25.74 56.23 40.70
N GLU A 202 -26.80 56.31 39.88
CA GLU A 202 -28.22 55.95 40.11
C GLU A 202 -29.05 55.85 38.79
N GLN A 203 -30.37 55.65 38.88
CA GLN A 203 -31.31 55.23 37.82
C GLN A 203 -31.97 56.38 37.03
N GLU A 204 -32.45 56.11 35.80
CA GLU A 204 -33.87 56.34 35.39
C GLU A 204 -34.24 55.62 34.06
N GLU A 205 -35.51 55.20 33.93
CA GLU A 205 -36.22 54.68 32.73
C GLU A 205 -36.76 55.87 31.88
N PRO A 206 -37.67 55.77 30.85
CA PRO A 206 -38.27 54.65 30.08
C PRO A 206 -38.02 54.84 28.54
N PRO A 207 -38.74 54.26 27.52
CA PRO A 207 -40.00 53.49 27.52
C PRO A 207 -40.07 52.19 26.66
N SER A 208 -41.18 51.47 26.81
CA SER A 208 -41.52 50.26 26.05
C SER A 208 -42.30 50.54 24.75
N LEU A 209 -42.20 49.62 23.78
CA LEU A 209 -43.34 49.19 22.94
C LEU A 209 -43.11 47.77 22.34
N GLN A 210 -44.07 46.87 22.58
CA GLN A 210 -44.41 45.63 21.85
C GLN A 210 -43.34 44.55 21.60
N GLU A 211 -43.34 43.51 22.45
CA GLU A 211 -42.88 42.16 22.08
C GLU A 211 -43.97 41.38 21.30
N SER A 212 -43.52 40.59 20.33
CA SER A 212 -44.31 39.54 19.67
C SER A 212 -44.07 38.20 20.38
N PRO A 213 -45.02 37.24 20.39
CA PRO A 213 -44.80 35.97 21.07
C PRO A 213 -43.64 35.19 20.43
N PRO A 214 -42.66 34.70 21.21
CA PRO A 214 -41.56 33.91 20.66
C PRO A 214 -42.07 32.53 20.23
N THR A 215 -41.77 32.14 18.99
CA THR A 215 -41.93 30.76 18.52
C THR A 215 -40.98 29.85 19.31
N VAL A 216 -41.53 29.10 20.26
CA VAL A 216 -40.77 28.13 21.06
C VAL A 216 -40.26 27.02 20.15
N MET A 217 -38.95 27.03 19.86
CA MET A 217 -38.26 25.83 19.39
C MET A 217 -38.11 24.86 20.56
N PRO A 218 -38.25 23.53 20.35
CA PRO A 218 -38.10 22.57 21.42
C PRO A 218 -36.64 22.51 21.87
N ASP A 219 -36.39 22.81 23.15
CA ASP A 219 -35.08 22.62 23.79
C ASP A 219 -34.74 21.13 23.85
N VAL A 220 -33.84 20.69 22.97
CA VAL A 220 -33.25 19.36 23.05
C VAL A 220 -32.06 19.46 23.98
N SER A 221 -32.31 19.21 25.28
CA SER A 221 -31.28 19.29 26.32
C SER A 221 -30.01 18.55 25.92
N THR A 222 -28.86 19.13 26.24
CA THR A 222 -27.52 18.67 25.80
C THR A 222 -27.25 17.19 26.08
N GLU A 223 -27.77 16.64 27.18
CA GLU A 223 -27.73 15.20 27.50
C GLU A 223 -28.33 14.32 26.39
N THR A 224 -29.42 14.76 25.75
CA THR A 224 -30.07 14.02 24.66
C THR A 224 -29.21 13.97 23.40
N LEU A 225 -28.45 15.04 23.12
CA LEU A 225 -27.49 15.07 22.02
C LEU A 225 -26.27 14.18 22.31
N ILE A 226 -25.75 14.21 23.54
CA ILE A 226 -24.66 13.33 23.99
C ILE A 226 -25.09 11.85 23.89
N ALA A 227 -26.29 11.51 24.40
CA ALA A 227 -26.83 10.16 24.31
C ALA A 227 -26.96 9.68 22.85
N ARG A 228 -27.44 10.54 21.93
CA ARG A 228 -27.51 10.23 20.50
C ARG A 228 -26.12 10.00 19.87
N LEU A 229 -25.14 10.84 20.19
CA LEU A 229 -23.75 10.67 19.71
C LEU A 229 -23.13 9.37 20.23
N GLU A 230 -23.36 9.01 21.50
CA GLU A 230 -22.94 7.72 22.04
C GLU A 230 -23.61 6.53 21.34
N THR A 231 -24.91 6.61 21.05
CA THR A 231 -25.64 5.54 20.36
C THR A 231 -25.12 5.35 18.93
N LEU A 232 -24.86 6.45 18.21
CA LEU A 232 -24.23 6.40 16.88
C LEU A 232 -22.81 5.81 16.96
N SER A 233 -22.00 6.19 17.97
CA SER A 233 -20.68 5.61 18.20
C SER A 233 -20.72 4.10 18.55
N LYS A 234 -21.72 3.67 19.32
CA LYS A 234 -21.96 2.25 19.66
C LYS A 234 -22.39 1.46 18.42
N LEU A 235 -23.31 1.99 17.61
CA LEU A 235 -23.76 1.39 16.35
C LEU A 235 -22.60 1.24 15.36
N HIS A 236 -21.83 2.31 15.15
CA HIS A 236 -20.68 2.33 14.25
C HIS A 236 -19.59 1.33 14.65
N ARG A 237 -19.29 1.19 15.94
CA ARG A 237 -18.40 0.12 16.46
C ARG A 237 -18.96 -1.27 16.22
N HIS A 238 -20.27 -1.46 16.35
CA HIS A 238 -20.92 -2.74 16.08
C HIS A 238 -20.87 -3.11 14.58
N GLU A 239 -21.14 -2.15 13.69
CA GLU A 239 -21.02 -2.34 12.24
C GLU A 239 -19.59 -2.70 11.84
N TYR A 240 -18.58 -1.96 12.33
CA TYR A 240 -17.17 -2.30 12.10
C TYR A 240 -16.82 -3.70 12.60
N ARG A 241 -17.24 -4.06 13.82
CA ARG A 241 -17.00 -5.39 14.39
C ARG A 241 -17.67 -6.50 13.57
N SER A 242 -18.89 -6.26 13.06
CA SER A 242 -19.62 -7.19 12.20
C SER A 242 -18.95 -7.34 10.83
N LEU A 243 -18.53 -6.24 10.21
CA LEU A 243 -17.78 -6.22 8.96
C LEU A 243 -16.47 -7.00 9.11
N GLN A 244 -15.75 -6.79 10.21
CA GLN A 244 -14.46 -7.42 10.49
C GLN A 244 -14.59 -8.93 10.77
N LEU A 245 -15.67 -9.36 11.43
CA LEU A 245 -16.03 -10.78 11.54
C LEU A 245 -16.37 -11.38 10.16
N CYS A 246 -17.12 -10.66 9.31
CA CYS A 246 -17.43 -11.09 7.95
C CYS A 246 -16.17 -11.26 7.08
N ILE A 247 -15.26 -10.27 7.10
CA ILE A 247 -13.96 -10.33 6.41
C ILE A 247 -13.16 -11.54 6.88
N ASN A 248 -13.02 -11.75 8.20
CA ASN A 248 -12.31 -12.90 8.75
C ASN A 248 -12.95 -14.23 8.32
N GLY A 249 -14.28 -14.30 8.27
CA GLY A 249 -15.02 -15.48 7.79
C GLY A 249 -14.79 -15.76 6.31
N LEU A 250 -14.91 -14.75 5.45
CA LEU A 250 -14.60 -14.87 4.01
C LEU A 250 -13.16 -15.32 3.77
N LEU A 251 -12.22 -14.83 4.57
CA LEU A 251 -10.80 -15.16 4.42
C LEU A 251 -10.44 -16.56 4.95
N GLN A 252 -11.13 -17.00 6.02
CA GLN A 252 -11.08 -18.38 6.49
C GLN A 252 -11.67 -19.35 5.45
N GLU A 253 -12.77 -18.96 4.81
CA GLU A 253 -13.41 -19.74 3.76
C GLU A 253 -12.53 -19.82 2.49
N GLN A 254 -11.94 -18.71 2.04
CA GLN A 254 -10.96 -18.71 0.94
C GLN A 254 -9.75 -19.62 1.26
N ARG A 255 -9.24 -19.58 2.49
CA ARG A 255 -8.16 -20.47 2.95
C ARG A 255 -8.60 -21.94 2.94
N ARG A 256 -9.82 -22.24 3.38
CA ARG A 256 -10.41 -23.59 3.37
C ARG A 256 -10.54 -24.12 1.95
N GLN A 257 -11.05 -23.32 1.01
CA GLN A 257 -11.15 -23.67 -0.41
C GLN A 257 -9.78 -23.93 -1.03
N HIS A 258 -8.78 -23.07 -0.75
CA HIS A 258 -7.42 -23.27 -1.25
C HIS A 258 -6.80 -24.58 -0.75
N LEU A 259 -6.94 -24.89 0.54
CA LEU A 259 -6.48 -26.16 1.12
C LEU A 259 -7.22 -27.38 0.53
N HIS A 260 -8.53 -27.27 0.29
CA HIS A 260 -9.32 -28.31 -0.36
C HIS A 260 -8.83 -28.58 -1.80
N THR A 261 -8.57 -27.53 -2.58
CA THR A 261 -7.99 -27.65 -3.93
C THR A 261 -6.63 -28.33 -3.91
N LEU A 262 -5.73 -27.95 -2.98
CA LEU A 262 -4.44 -28.62 -2.82
C LEU A 262 -4.60 -30.12 -2.43
N SER A 263 -5.59 -30.45 -1.60
CA SER A 263 -5.89 -31.84 -1.25
C SER A 263 -6.33 -32.66 -2.45
N LEU A 264 -7.20 -32.12 -3.31
CA LEU A 264 -7.67 -32.77 -4.55
C LEU A 264 -6.52 -33.01 -5.54
N ILE A 265 -5.60 -32.04 -5.65
CA ILE A 265 -4.40 -32.17 -6.47
C ILE A 265 -3.51 -33.29 -5.93
N ASN A 266 -3.27 -33.33 -4.61
CA ASN A 266 -2.45 -34.36 -3.99
C ASN A 266 -3.06 -35.78 -4.11
N SER A 267 -4.39 -35.92 -3.99
CA SER A 267 -5.06 -37.21 -4.25
C SER A 267 -4.94 -37.65 -5.71
N SER A 268 -4.99 -36.69 -6.65
CA SER A 268 -4.83 -36.98 -8.08
C SER A 268 -3.42 -37.49 -8.40
N PHE A 269 -2.39 -36.87 -7.81
CA PHE A 269 -1.01 -37.35 -7.94
C PHE A 269 -0.78 -38.70 -7.26
N SER A 270 -1.42 -38.95 -6.11
CA SER A 270 -1.33 -40.25 -5.41
C SER A 270 -1.91 -41.37 -6.28
N SER A 271 -3.13 -41.18 -6.79
CA SER A 271 -3.79 -42.14 -7.69
C SER A 271 -3.01 -42.39 -8.98
N LEU A 272 -2.37 -41.37 -9.56
CA LEU A 272 -1.49 -41.55 -10.71
C LEU A 272 -0.25 -42.38 -10.36
N GLY A 273 0.34 -42.17 -9.17
CA GLY A 273 1.45 -42.97 -8.66
C GLY A 273 1.11 -44.45 -8.45
N ASP A 274 -0.11 -44.72 -7.98
CA ASP A 274 -0.61 -46.08 -7.81
C ASP A 274 -0.84 -46.77 -9.16
N THR A 275 -1.47 -46.09 -10.15
CA THR A 275 -1.61 -46.60 -11.52
C THR A 275 -0.26 -46.94 -12.16
N ILE A 276 0.76 -46.11 -11.97
CA ILE A 276 2.13 -46.36 -12.47
C ILE A 276 2.74 -47.60 -11.79
N ARG A 277 2.51 -47.76 -10.47
CA ARG A 277 2.98 -48.92 -9.70
C ARG A 277 2.32 -50.21 -10.18
N GLU A 278 1.00 -50.22 -10.37
CA GLU A 278 0.26 -51.37 -10.89
C GLU A 278 0.71 -51.75 -12.31
N GLY A 279 0.92 -50.76 -13.18
CA GLY A 279 1.43 -51.00 -14.54
C GLY A 279 2.82 -51.66 -14.54
N PHE A 280 3.72 -51.20 -13.66
CA PHE A 280 5.05 -51.82 -13.51
C PHE A 280 4.97 -53.24 -12.95
N GLN A 281 4.04 -53.48 -12.01
CA GLN A 281 3.84 -54.80 -11.40
C GLN A 281 3.20 -55.81 -12.39
N GLN A 282 2.31 -55.36 -13.29
CA GLN A 282 1.81 -56.21 -14.38
C GLN A 282 2.93 -56.62 -15.35
N LEU A 283 3.82 -55.68 -15.74
CA LEU A 283 4.95 -55.98 -16.63
C LEU A 283 5.93 -57.01 -16.02
N GLN A 284 6.03 -57.07 -14.69
CA GLN A 284 6.83 -58.08 -13.98
C GLN A 284 6.13 -59.44 -13.84
N SER A 285 4.83 -59.55 -14.13
CA SER A 285 4.01 -60.75 -13.91
C SER A 285 3.84 -61.64 -15.14
N VAL A 286 4.41 -61.26 -16.29
CA VAL A 286 4.32 -62.03 -17.54
C VAL A 286 5.09 -63.36 -17.39
N PRO A 287 4.44 -64.52 -17.49
CA PRO A 287 5.11 -65.81 -17.30
C PRO A 287 5.97 -66.18 -18.50
N CYS A 288 7.27 -66.43 -18.27
CA CYS A 288 8.15 -67.02 -19.29
C CYS A 288 7.66 -68.42 -19.68
N ALA A 289 7.39 -68.62 -20.97
CA ALA A 289 7.07 -69.95 -21.52
C ALA A 289 8.31 -70.87 -21.51
N PRO A 290 8.16 -72.20 -21.28
CA PRO A 290 9.29 -73.11 -21.12
C PRO A 290 9.77 -73.79 -22.42
N ASN A 291 11.09 -74.00 -22.52
CA ASN A 291 11.82 -75.05 -23.28
C ASN A 291 11.55 -75.16 -24.81
N SER A 292 12.51 -74.97 -25.73
CA SER A 292 13.72 -75.79 -26.03
C SER A 292 14.31 -75.33 -27.40
N PRO A 293 15.40 -75.90 -27.98
CA PRO A 293 16.69 -76.41 -27.48
C PRO A 293 17.90 -75.72 -28.22
N PRO A 294 19.20 -76.10 -28.01
CA PRO A 294 20.36 -75.26 -28.40
C PRO A 294 21.03 -75.61 -29.74
N ALA A 295 21.82 -74.67 -30.30
CA ALA A 295 22.69 -74.90 -31.46
C ALA A 295 24.07 -74.20 -31.36
N ASN A 296 25.05 -75.00 -30.96
CA ASN A 296 26.45 -75.07 -31.40
C ASN A 296 27.39 -73.83 -31.38
N SER A 297 28.52 -74.01 -30.69
CA SER A 297 29.66 -73.09 -30.60
C SER A 297 30.77 -73.44 -31.60
N SER A 298 31.28 -72.48 -32.38
CA SER A 298 32.68 -72.44 -32.86
C SER A 298 32.97 -71.18 -33.70
N GLN A 299 33.87 -70.32 -33.20
CA GLN A 299 35.00 -69.67 -33.91
C GLN A 299 35.42 -68.35 -33.23
N GLN A 300 36.73 -68.12 -33.21
CA GLN A 300 37.42 -67.08 -32.45
C GLN A 300 38.22 -66.18 -33.41
N PRO A 301 38.13 -64.83 -33.34
CA PRO A 301 39.01 -63.94 -34.10
C PRO A 301 40.32 -63.58 -33.34
N PRO A 302 41.44 -63.31 -34.05
CA PRO A 302 42.78 -63.08 -33.46
C PRO A 302 43.12 -61.61 -33.16
N GLN A 303 44.35 -61.39 -32.64
CA GLN A 303 44.83 -60.19 -31.93
C GLN A 303 45.47 -59.06 -32.79
N VAL A 304 45.67 -57.90 -32.14
CA VAL A 304 46.31 -56.63 -32.61
C VAL A 304 47.86 -56.70 -32.52
N PRO A 305 48.61 -55.92 -33.33
CA PRO A 305 49.33 -54.71 -32.82
C PRO A 305 49.50 -53.58 -33.89
N ALA A 306 50.12 -52.40 -33.68
CA ALA A 306 50.23 -51.44 -32.56
C ALA A 306 50.97 -50.14 -33.05
N HIS A 307 50.65 -48.93 -32.56
CA HIS A 307 51.37 -47.67 -32.90
C HIS A 307 51.29 -46.58 -31.80
N PRO A 308 52.43 -45.92 -31.48
CA PRO A 308 52.51 -44.51 -31.01
C PRO A 308 53.63 -43.75 -31.80
N PRO A 309 54.13 -42.53 -31.46
CA PRO A 309 53.83 -41.61 -30.34
C PRO A 309 53.78 -40.07 -30.65
N HIS A 310 53.52 -39.24 -29.62
CA HIS A 310 53.87 -37.79 -29.43
C HIS A 310 53.25 -36.71 -30.39
N THR A 311 53.00 -35.44 -30.04
CA THR A 311 53.32 -34.57 -28.86
C THR A 311 52.28 -33.42 -28.67
N ASP A 312 52.14 -32.88 -27.44
CA ASP A 312 51.59 -31.54 -27.09
C ASP A 312 52.64 -30.41 -27.40
N PRO A 313 52.43 -29.05 -27.20
CA PRO A 313 51.47 -28.34 -26.32
C PRO A 313 50.85 -27.01 -26.88
N GLY A 314 50.06 -26.27 -26.07
CA GLY A 314 50.10 -24.78 -26.10
C GLY A 314 48.82 -23.95 -25.87
N THR A 315 48.77 -23.27 -24.73
CA THR A 315 47.89 -22.18 -24.23
C THR A 315 47.62 -20.96 -25.15
N GLU A 316 46.35 -20.47 -25.18
CA GLU A 316 45.92 -19.05 -25.29
C GLU A 316 44.40 -18.98 -24.95
N SER A 317 43.90 -18.40 -23.85
CA SER A 317 43.78 -16.98 -23.43
C SER A 317 42.62 -16.21 -24.12
N ASP A 318 41.41 -16.30 -23.55
CA ASP A 318 40.22 -15.49 -23.92
C ASP A 318 40.20 -14.14 -23.19
N ASP A 319 40.14 -13.02 -23.94
CA ASP A 319 39.86 -11.67 -23.42
C ASP A 319 39.15 -10.81 -24.50
N PRO A 320 37.89 -10.39 -24.32
CA PRO A 320 37.20 -9.48 -25.23
C PRO A 320 37.36 -8.01 -24.78
N GLY A 321 38.43 -7.37 -25.25
CA GLY A 321 38.64 -5.93 -25.10
C GLY A 321 37.57 -5.06 -25.77
N GLY A 322 37.20 -3.96 -25.11
CA GLY A 322 36.22 -3.00 -25.64
C GLY A 322 36.79 -2.07 -26.72
N PHE A 323 35.89 -1.51 -27.54
CA PHE A 323 36.17 -0.39 -28.44
C PHE A 323 35.13 0.72 -28.22
N GLY A 324 35.57 1.97 -28.36
CA GLY A 324 34.67 3.13 -28.37
C GLY A 324 35.19 4.22 -29.30
N VAL A 325 34.24 5.02 -29.81
CA VAL A 325 34.41 6.31 -30.52
C VAL A 325 35.22 6.24 -31.85
N PRO A 326 35.21 7.25 -32.75
CA PRO A 326 34.80 8.67 -32.61
C PRO A 326 33.29 8.96 -32.73
#